data_AF-A0A6I1H4N7-F1
#
_entry.id   AF-A0A6I1H4N7-F1
#
_cell.length_a   1.000
_cell.length_b   1.000
_cell.length_c   1.000
_cell.angle_alpha   90.00
_cell.angle_beta   90.00
_cell.angle_gamma   90.00
#
_symmetry.space_group_name_H-M   'P 1'
#
loop_
_entity.id
_entity.type
_entity.pdbx_description
1 polymer ?
#
loop_
_entity_poly.entity_id
_entity_poly.type
_entity_poly.pdbx_seq_one_letter_code
_entity_poly.pdbx_strand_id
1 'polypeptide(L)' 'MSTTDTDRIIYRQDLYKLIGVTSETLRRWLKEGKIPAADIAISRRTVGWRLSTLHAAGIKLL' A
#
# COMPACT_ATOMS: atom_id res chain seq x y z
N MET A 1 25.52 -9.51 -6.24
CA MET A 1 24.40 -9.92 -5.37
C MET A 1 23.56 -8.68 -5.11
N SER A 2 22.35 -8.63 -5.67
CA SER A 2 21.15 -8.04 -5.06
C SER A 2 19.97 -8.48 -5.91
N THR A 3 19.13 -9.26 -5.25
CA THR A 3 17.96 -10.03 -5.68
C THR A 3 17.02 -9.28 -6.62
N THR A 4 16.50 -10.03 -7.59
CA THR A 4 15.26 -9.80 -8.33
C THR A 4 14.15 -9.49 -7.33
N ASP A 5 13.98 -8.22 -6.97
CA ASP A 5 12.87 -7.77 -6.14
C ASP A 5 11.63 -7.82 -7.02
N THR A 6 10.95 -8.96 -6.98
CA THR A 6 9.59 -9.08 -7.51
C THR A 6 8.76 -8.10 -6.69
N ASP A 7 8.64 -6.87 -7.17
CA ASP A 7 7.98 -5.76 -6.48
C ASP A 7 6.68 -6.26 -5.86
N ARG A 8 6.72 -6.46 -4.53
CA ARG A 8 5.64 -7.13 -3.82
C ARG A 8 4.44 -6.22 -3.84
N ILE A 9 3.35 -6.71 -4.41
CA ILE A 9 2.08 -6.02 -4.39
C ILE A 9 1.42 -6.26 -3.03
N ILE A 10 1.30 -5.18 -2.27
CA ILE A 10 0.55 -5.16 -1.01
C ILE A 10 -0.87 -4.70 -1.33
N TYR A 11 -1.84 -5.60 -1.17
CA TYR A 11 -3.24 -5.24 -1.34
C TYR A 11 -3.77 -4.47 -0.14
N ARG A 12 -4.84 -3.71 -0.36
CA ARG A 12 -5.50 -2.93 0.69
C ARG A 12 -5.80 -3.74 1.95
N GLN A 13 -6.23 -4.98 1.78
CA GLN A 13 -6.60 -5.88 2.87
C GLN A 13 -5.42 -6.22 3.79
N ASP A 14 -4.22 -6.28 3.22
CA ASP A 14 -2.98 -6.52 3.94
C ASP A 14 -2.37 -5.21 4.43
N LEU A 15 -2.44 -4.14 3.62
CA LEU A 15 -1.83 -2.86 3.92
C LEU A 15 -2.28 -2.29 5.27
N TYR A 16 -3.59 -2.26 5.54
CA TYR A 16 -4.06 -1.73 6.83
C TYR A 16 -3.62 -2.60 8.01
N LYS A 17 -3.51 -3.93 7.80
CA LYS A 17 -3.06 -4.86 8.84
C LYS A 17 -1.58 -4.67 9.13
N LEU A 18 -0.76 -4.55 8.09
CA LEU A 18 0.70 -4.35 8.20
C LEU A 18 1.04 -3.02 8.89
N ILE A 19 0.28 -1.97 8.62
CA ILE A 19 0.45 -0.66 9.26
C ILE A 19 -0.21 -0.62 10.66
N GLY A 20 -1.02 -1.62 11.02
CA GLY A 20 -1.70 -1.68 12.31
C GLY A 20 -2.85 -0.69 12.45
N VAL A 21 -3.50 -0.30 11.35
CA VAL A 21 -4.63 0.65 11.31
C VAL A 21 -5.90 -0.03 10.81
N THR A 22 -7.04 0.62 10.98
CA THR A 22 -8.30 0.12 10.42
C THR A 22 -8.42 0.46 8.93
N SER A 23 -9.28 -0.27 8.23
CA SER A 23 -9.58 -0.04 6.81
C SER A 23 -10.19 1.35 6.54
N GLU A 24 -10.85 1.93 7.54
CA GLU A 24 -11.37 3.30 7.53
C GLU A 24 -10.27 4.34 7.69
N THR A 25 -9.32 4.14 8.61
CA THR A 25 -8.15 5.02 8.76
C THR A 25 -7.35 5.07 7.45
N LEU A 26 -7.10 3.90 6.84
CA LEU A 26 -6.45 3.84 5.54
C LEU A 26 -7.22 4.63 4.46
N ARG A 27 -8.55 4.53 4.46
CA ARG A 27 -9.40 5.30 3.52
C ARG A 27 -9.29 6.81 3.73
N ARG A 28 -9.26 7.26 4.99
CA ARG A 28 -9.09 8.69 5.34
C ARG A 28 -7.74 9.19 4.86
N TRP A 29 -6.67 8.43 5.11
CA TRP A 29 -5.33 8.79 4.66
C TRP A 29 -5.18 8.83 3.14
N LEU A 30 -5.83 7.92 2.42
CA LEU A 30 -5.91 7.99 0.95
C LEU A 30 -6.63 9.26 0.49
N LYS A 31 -7.71 9.67 1.16
CA LYS A 31 -8.43 10.91 0.85
C LYS A 31 -7.61 12.16 1.21
N GLU A 32 -6.83 12.11 2.29
CA GLU A 32 -5.93 13.17 2.73
C GLU A 32 -4.62 13.23 1.92
N GLY A 33 -4.35 12.26 1.04
CA GLY A 33 -3.11 12.19 0.25
C GLY A 33 -1.88 11.73 1.05
N LYS A 34 -2.08 11.13 2.23
CA LYS A 34 -1.00 10.56 3.07
C LYS A 34 -0.48 9.22 2.56
N ILE A 35 -1.31 8.50 1.80
CA ILE A 35 -0.95 7.24 1.13
C ILE A 35 -1.02 7.52 -0.38
N PRO A 36 -0.03 7.08 -1.17
CA PRO A 36 -0.04 7.24 -2.62
C PRO A 36 -1.25 6.55 -3.26
N ALA A 37 -1.58 6.94 -4.49
CA ALA A 37 -2.58 6.22 -5.27
C ALA A 37 -2.17 4.75 -5.47
N ALA A 38 -3.15 3.85 -5.55
CA ALA A 38 -2.88 2.44 -5.79
C ALA A 38 -2.30 2.24 -7.19
N ASP A 39 -1.17 1.55 -7.27
CA ASP A 39 -0.56 1.13 -8.55
C ASP A 39 -1.45 0.18 -9.33
N ILE A 40 -2.18 -0.69 -8.61
CA ILE A 40 -3.01 -1.73 -9.20
C ILE A 40 -4.43 -1.54 -8.70
N ALA A 41 -5.37 -1.32 -9.62
CA ALA A 41 -6.79 -1.28 -9.33
C ALA A 41 -7.50 -2.39 -10.11
N ILE A 42 -7.66 -3.56 -9.47
CA ILE A 42 -8.44 -4.67 -10.06
C ILE A 42 -9.93 -4.34 -9.98
N SER A 43 -10.37 -3.71 -8.89
CA SER A 43 -11.75 -3.32 -8.65
C SER A 43 -11.82 -2.22 -7.60
N ARG A 44 -12.99 -1.57 -7.46
CA ARG A 44 -13.21 -0.49 -6.47
C ARG A 44 -12.86 -0.88 -5.02
N ARG A 45 -12.88 -2.18 -4.70
CA ARG A 45 -12.51 -2.73 -3.38
C ARG A 45 -11.13 -3.40 -3.36
N THR A 46 -10.66 -3.89 -4.51
CA THR A 46 -9.41 -4.64 -4.64
C THR A 46 -8.39 -3.76 -5.34
N VAL A 47 -7.67 -3.01 -4.52
CA VAL A 47 -6.58 -2.14 -4.93
C VAL A 47 -5.30 -2.59 -4.24
N GLY A 48 -4.17 -2.42 -4.91
CA GLY A 48 -2.86 -2.83 -4.44
C GLY A 48 -1.81 -1.77 -4.74
N TRP A 49 -0.80 -1.75 -3.90
CA TRP A 49 0.34 -0.86 -3.99
C TRP A 49 1.60 -1.67 -4.15
N ARG A 50 2.50 -1.14 -4.95
CA ARG A 50 3.87 -1.62 -5.02
C ARG A 50 4.59 -1.32 -3.72
N LEU A 51 5.36 -2.27 -3.22
CA LEU A 51 6.18 -2.06 -2.01
C LEU A 51 7.12 -0.86 -2.22
N SER A 52 7.69 -0.73 -3.42
CA SER A 52 8.52 0.41 -3.81
C SER A 52 7.77 1.76 -3.72
N THR A 53 6.52 1.80 -4.18
CA THR A 53 5.67 3.01 -4.10
C THR A 53 5.37 3.39 -2.66
N LEU A 54 5.09 2.41 -1.80
CA LEU A 54 4.86 2.65 -0.38
C LEU A 54 6.14 3.16 0.32
N HIS A 55 7.28 2.54 0.01
CA HIS A 55 8.58 2.98 0.52
C HIS A 55 8.94 4.39 0.04
N ALA A 56 8.66 4.72 -1.21
CA ALA A 56 8.86 6.06 -1.76
C ALA A 56 7.98 7.11 -1.07
N ALA A 57 6.79 6.72 -0.61
CA ALA A 57 5.92 7.55 0.20
C ALA A 57 6.32 7.60 1.70
N GLY A 58 7.42 6.94 2.09
CA GLY A 58 7.89 6.90 3.48
C GLY A 58 7.15 5.90 4.37
N ILE A 59 6.31 5.03 3.79
CA ILE A 59 5.59 3.97 4.50
C ILE A 59 6.53 2.76 4.58
N LYS A 60 7.20 2.62 5.72
CA LYS A 60 8.02 1.45 6.01
C LYS A 60 7.12 0.33 6.53
N LEU A 61 6.91 -0.69 5.71
CA LEU A 61 6.27 -1.93 6.14
C LEU A 61 7.35 -2.78 6.82
N LEU A 62 7.10 -3.19 8.07
CA LEU A 62 8.00 -4.00 8.90
C LEU A 62 8.02 -5.47 8.45
#